data_AF-A0A8M1GFP1-F1
#
_entry.id   AF-A0A8M1GFP1-F1
#
_cell.length_a   1.000
_cell.length_b   1.000
_cell.length_c   1.000
_cell.angle_alpha   90.00
_cell.angle_beta   90.00
_cell.angle_gamma   90.00
#
_symmetry.space_group_name_H-M   'P 1'
#
loop_
_entity.id
_entity.type
_entity.pdbx_description
1 polymer ?
#
loop_
_entity_poly.entity_id
_entity_poly.type
_entity_poly.pdbx_seq_one_letter_code
_entity_poly.pdbx_strand_id
1 'polypeptide(L)'
;MRAGEPCWLGAGSGSHGAFEASLRRTSDCAWDRGALDSGLAVACFSQAVLSQLCGPRQVPGTPQEKTALREKTDTEKRHFVDHRRVLVCGGRGGDGVSCFHSEPRKEFGGPDGGDGGSGGHVILRADQQVKSLSSVLSRYQGAHGEAGGRKNCSGRSGTLLYVRVPVGTLVKEGKEVVADLSCPGDEYIAALGGAGGKGNRFFLANDNRAPVTCTPGEPGQQRVLFLELKTVAHAGMVGFPNAGKSSLLRAISNARPAVASYPFTTLKPHVGIVHCEDHQQIAVADIPGIVRGAHQNRGLGSTFLRHIERCRFLLFIVDLSEPEPWTQVEDLKSELEKYEAGLSERPHVIVANKIDLPQARAALPPLRARLGRSVIALSAATGENLEELLLHLQELHGQHVAAELRW
;
A
#
# COMPACT_ATOMS: atom_id res chain seq x y z
N MET A 1 41.50 -34.20 -37.49
CA MET A 1 42.25 -35.14 -36.63
C MET A 1 41.27 -35.73 -35.61
N ARG A 2 41.44 -37.03 -35.30
CA ARG A 2 40.90 -37.83 -34.16
C ARG A 2 40.03 -37.08 -33.13
N ALA A 3 38.75 -37.44 -32.96
CA ALA A 3 38.21 -38.49 -32.05
C ALA A 3 38.08 -38.02 -30.58
N GLY A 4 37.07 -38.41 -29.79
CA GLY A 4 35.89 -39.23 -30.05
C GLY A 4 34.97 -39.32 -28.81
N GLU A 5 33.75 -39.79 -29.00
CA GLU A 5 32.78 -40.22 -27.97
C GLU A 5 33.33 -41.40 -27.11
N PRO A 6 32.77 -41.77 -25.92
CA PRO A 6 31.32 -42.02 -25.76
C PRO A 6 30.63 -41.84 -24.37
N CYS A 7 29.32 -42.02 -24.43
CA CYS A 7 28.35 -42.25 -23.36
C CYS A 7 28.66 -43.48 -22.47
N TRP A 8 28.20 -43.46 -21.21
CA TRP A 8 27.90 -44.67 -20.42
C TRP A 8 26.61 -44.50 -19.61
N LEU A 9 25.72 -45.49 -19.72
CA LEU A 9 24.56 -45.72 -18.86
C LEU A 9 24.94 -46.55 -17.63
N GLY A 10 24.27 -46.34 -16.49
CA GLY A 10 24.41 -47.18 -15.30
C GLY A 10 23.26 -46.97 -14.34
N ALA A 11 22.51 -48.03 -14.01
CA ALA A 11 21.29 -47.98 -13.21
C ALA A 11 21.49 -48.54 -11.77
N GLY A 12 20.58 -48.18 -10.87
CA GLY A 12 20.46 -48.73 -9.51
C GLY A 12 19.92 -47.67 -8.54
N SER A 13 18.64 -47.66 -8.13
CA SER A 13 17.89 -48.61 -7.28
C SER A 13 17.94 -48.27 -5.79
N GLY A 14 16.77 -47.98 -5.19
CA GLY A 14 16.56 -47.75 -3.75
C GLY A 14 15.97 -46.37 -3.47
N SER A 15 14.65 -46.16 -3.26
CA SER A 15 13.73 -46.67 -2.22
C SER A 15 13.68 -45.79 -0.95
N HIS A 16 12.46 -45.45 -0.55
CA HIS A 16 12.08 -44.69 0.67
C HIS A 16 12.37 -43.17 0.65
N GLY A 17 11.40 -42.30 0.96
CA GLY A 17 10.00 -42.58 1.26
C GLY A 17 9.12 -41.32 1.19
N ALA A 18 7.85 -41.52 0.84
CA ALA A 18 6.83 -40.47 0.94
C ALA A 18 6.47 -40.23 2.41
N PHE A 19 6.22 -38.97 2.76
CA PHE A 19 5.54 -38.61 4.00
C PHE A 19 4.28 -37.80 3.68
N GLU A 20 3.25 -38.50 3.23
CA GLU A 20 1.88 -38.02 3.42
C GLU A 20 1.55 -38.10 4.92
N ALA A 21 1.21 -36.97 5.53
CA ALA A 21 0.64 -36.92 6.87
C ALA A 21 -0.81 -36.44 6.78
N SER A 22 -1.69 -37.35 6.35
CA SER A 22 -3.14 -37.17 6.50
C SER A 22 -3.52 -37.30 7.97
N LEU A 23 -3.97 -36.20 8.60
CA LEU A 23 -4.62 -36.25 9.91
C LEU A 23 -5.99 -35.56 9.89
N ARG A 24 -6.94 -36.43 9.56
CA ARG A 24 -8.39 -36.43 9.81
C ARG A 24 -8.96 -35.35 10.73
N ARG A 25 -10.10 -34.84 10.27
CA ARG A 25 -11.19 -34.23 11.04
C ARG A 25 -11.41 -34.94 12.39
N THR A 26 -11.58 -34.16 13.45
CA THR A 26 -12.56 -34.46 14.51
C THR A 26 -13.53 -33.29 14.57
N SER A 27 -14.81 -33.62 14.58
CA SER A 27 -15.94 -32.71 14.74
C SER A 27 -16.33 -32.58 16.21
N ASP A 28 -17.37 -31.77 16.45
CA ASP A 28 -18.28 -31.85 17.60
C ASP A 28 -17.87 -31.16 18.91
N CYS A 29 -18.54 -30.01 19.13
CA CYS A 29 -19.29 -29.62 20.33
C CYS A 29 -20.06 -28.34 19.95
N ALA A 30 -21.32 -28.45 19.48
CA ALA A 30 -22.52 -28.40 20.33
C ALA A 30 -22.50 -27.14 21.22
N TRP A 31 -23.13 -26.02 20.83
CA TRP A 31 -24.57 -25.77 21.03
C TRP A 31 -25.11 -26.34 22.34
N ASP A 32 -25.33 -25.45 23.31
CA ASP A 32 -26.40 -25.67 24.29
C ASP A 32 -27.14 -24.36 24.60
N ARG A 33 -28.43 -24.47 24.90
CA ARG A 33 -29.35 -23.35 25.11
C ARG A 33 -30.06 -23.46 26.45
N GLY A 34 -30.11 -22.34 27.16
CA GLY A 34 -31.00 -22.14 28.32
C GLY A 34 -30.31 -22.34 29.68
N ALA A 35 -30.86 -21.80 30.77
CA ALA A 35 -31.99 -20.88 30.88
C ALA A 35 -31.99 -20.22 32.27
N LEU A 36 -32.88 -19.23 32.47
CA LEU A 36 -33.39 -18.74 33.78
C LEU A 36 -32.36 -18.03 34.68
N ASP A 37 -32.71 -17.09 35.55
CA ASP A 37 -33.77 -16.07 35.68
C ASP A 37 -33.46 -15.34 37.01
N SER A 38 -34.24 -14.31 37.36
CA SER A 38 -34.06 -13.44 38.55
C SER A 38 -32.85 -12.48 38.48
N GLY A 39 -32.99 -11.17 38.65
CA GLY A 39 -34.17 -10.35 38.94
C GLY A 39 -34.24 -9.90 40.39
N LEU A 40 -33.74 -8.69 40.66
CA LEU A 40 -34.08 -7.89 41.84
C LEU A 40 -33.71 -6.42 41.60
N ALA A 41 -34.72 -5.60 41.37
CA ALA A 41 -34.60 -4.15 41.41
C ALA A 41 -35.03 -3.65 42.80
N VAL A 42 -34.28 -2.70 43.37
CA VAL A 42 -34.76 -1.86 44.48
C VAL A 42 -34.34 -0.43 44.18
N ALA A 43 -35.28 0.50 44.36
CA ALA A 43 -35.12 1.92 44.09
C ALA A 43 -35.28 2.75 45.38
N CYS A 44 -35.25 4.08 45.19
CA CYS A 44 -35.80 5.15 46.03
C CYS A 44 -34.88 5.95 46.97
N PHE A 45 -34.83 7.28 46.68
CA PHE A 45 -35.03 8.44 47.58
C PHE A 45 -34.02 8.69 48.75
N SER A 46 -33.74 9.92 49.25
CA SER A 46 -34.32 11.27 49.03
C SER A 46 -33.32 12.42 49.35
N GLN A 47 -33.59 13.59 48.79
CA GLN A 47 -33.36 15.00 49.23
C GLN A 47 -32.39 15.37 50.41
N ALA A 48 -31.48 16.34 50.11
CA ALA A 48 -31.33 17.69 50.75
C ALA A 48 -30.71 17.80 52.21
N VAL A 49 -30.25 18.93 52.80
CA VAL A 49 -29.92 20.34 52.37
C VAL A 49 -29.15 21.13 53.50
N LEU A 50 -28.54 22.31 53.21
CA LEU A 50 -27.87 23.30 54.13
C LEU A 50 -26.56 22.83 54.87
N SER A 51 -25.60 23.65 55.34
CA SER A 51 -25.13 25.02 54.98
C SER A 51 -23.89 25.47 55.81
N GLN A 52 -23.07 26.39 55.25
CA GLN A 52 -22.16 27.36 55.91
C GLN A 52 -20.94 26.88 56.76
N LEU A 53 -19.73 27.38 56.41
CA LEU A 53 -18.93 28.34 57.20
C LEU A 53 -17.64 28.79 56.43
N CYS A 54 -17.18 30.03 56.66
CA CYS A 54 -16.03 30.70 55.98
C CYS A 54 -14.67 30.12 56.42
N GLY A 55 -13.61 29.96 55.61
CA GLY A 55 -12.78 30.96 54.88
C GLY A 55 -11.34 30.99 55.48
N PRO A 56 -10.30 31.71 54.99
CA PRO A 56 -10.03 32.29 53.66
C PRO A 56 -8.61 31.99 53.09
N ARG A 57 -8.37 32.24 51.78
CA ARG A 57 -7.21 32.98 51.19
C ARG A 57 -7.11 32.75 49.68
N GLN A 58 -7.04 33.83 48.91
CA GLN A 58 -6.86 33.81 47.46
C GLN A 58 -5.38 33.97 47.10
N VAL A 59 -4.92 33.19 46.10
CA VAL A 59 -3.70 33.43 45.32
C VAL A 59 -4.14 33.26 43.85
N PRO A 60 -3.77 34.16 42.92
CA PRO A 60 -4.36 34.16 41.59
C PRO A 60 -3.81 33.04 40.71
N GLY A 61 -4.64 32.01 40.49
CA GLY A 61 -4.43 31.01 39.42
C GLY A 61 -5.02 31.51 38.10
N THR A 62 -4.28 31.30 37.01
CA THR A 62 -4.71 31.66 35.65
C THR A 62 -5.92 30.84 35.17
N PRO A 63 -6.71 31.32 34.19
CA PRO A 63 -7.93 30.65 33.78
C PRO A 63 -7.64 29.33 33.06
N GLN A 64 -8.05 28.20 33.65
CA GLN A 64 -8.15 26.94 32.92
C GLN A 64 -9.50 26.89 32.19
N GLU A 65 -9.48 27.16 30.89
CA GLU A 65 -10.62 26.84 30.03
C GLU A 65 -10.88 25.33 30.03
N LYS A 66 -12.05 24.93 30.55
CA LYS A 66 -12.57 23.57 30.40
C LYS A 66 -13.15 23.39 28.99
N THR A 67 -12.28 23.32 28.00
CA THR A 67 -12.68 22.94 26.64
C THR A 67 -12.79 21.43 26.58
N ALA A 68 -14.02 20.91 26.64
CA ALA A 68 -14.28 19.49 26.49
C ALA A 68 -13.68 18.98 25.17
N LEU A 69 -12.75 18.02 25.28
CA LEU A 69 -12.18 17.33 24.14
C LEU A 69 -13.28 16.52 23.46
N ARG A 70 -13.92 17.15 22.48
CA ARG A 70 -14.79 16.51 21.50
C ARG A 70 -13.93 15.47 20.79
N GLU A 71 -14.18 14.18 21.06
CA GLU A 71 -13.65 13.10 20.24
C GLU A 71 -14.22 13.28 18.83
N LYS A 72 -13.44 13.95 17.98
CA LYS A 72 -13.69 13.93 16.56
C LYS A 72 -13.27 12.56 16.07
N THR A 73 -14.26 11.74 15.72
CA THR A 73 -14.08 10.61 14.81
C THR A 73 -13.79 11.17 13.41
N ASP A 74 -12.63 11.81 13.25
CA ASP A 74 -12.11 12.27 11.97
C ASP A 74 -11.80 11.02 11.15
N THR A 75 -12.81 10.58 10.39
CA THR A 75 -12.68 9.61 9.31
C THR A 75 -11.88 10.30 8.21
N GLU A 76 -10.56 10.37 8.39
CA GLU A 76 -9.66 11.11 7.52
C GLU A 76 -9.83 10.63 6.08
N LYS A 77 -10.30 11.52 5.20
CA LYS A 77 -10.20 11.33 3.76
C LYS A 77 -8.73 11.36 3.36
N ARG A 78 -8.05 10.22 3.47
CA ARG A 78 -6.63 10.06 3.16
C ARG A 78 -6.40 10.39 1.69
N HIS A 79 -5.76 11.54 1.46
CA HIS A 79 -5.35 11.97 0.13
C HIS A 79 -4.42 10.94 -0.52
N PHE A 80 -4.47 10.84 -1.85
CA PHE A 80 -3.52 10.05 -2.63
C PHE A 80 -2.10 10.58 -2.41
N VAL A 81 -1.16 9.70 -2.06
CA VAL A 81 0.25 10.04 -1.88
C VAL A 81 1.10 9.06 -2.69
N ASP A 82 1.80 9.60 -3.69
CA ASP A 82 2.62 8.83 -4.65
C ASP A 82 4.10 8.81 -4.28
N HIS A 83 4.52 9.70 -3.37
CA HIS A 83 5.87 9.82 -2.88
C HIS A 83 5.88 9.94 -1.36
N ARG A 84 6.69 9.13 -0.67
CA ARG A 84 6.79 9.15 0.79
C ARG A 84 8.23 8.97 1.25
N ARG A 85 8.75 9.95 1.98
CA ARG A 85 10.00 9.79 2.74
C ARG A 85 9.70 9.07 4.04
N VAL A 86 10.42 7.99 4.31
CA VAL A 86 10.23 7.12 5.47
C VAL A 86 11.57 6.88 6.16
N LEU A 87 11.61 7.10 7.48
CA LEU A 87 12.73 6.69 8.33
C LEU A 87 12.47 5.25 8.82
N VAL A 88 13.31 4.31 8.40
CA VAL A 88 13.27 2.92 8.89
C VAL A 88 14.41 2.67 9.86
N CYS A 89 14.09 2.11 11.01
CA CYS A 89 15.03 1.74 12.05
C CYS A 89 14.82 0.26 12.40
N GLY A 90 15.84 -0.57 12.25
CA GLY A 90 15.84 -1.93 12.78
C GLY A 90 15.81 -1.92 14.31
N GLY A 91 15.36 -3.03 14.92
CA GLY A 91 15.51 -3.22 16.36
C GLY A 91 16.98 -3.28 16.75
N ARG A 92 17.37 -2.62 17.85
CA ARG A 92 18.62 -2.93 18.56
C ARG A 92 18.58 -4.37 19.07
N GLY A 93 19.70 -5.10 19.00
CA GLY A 93 19.85 -6.39 19.67
C GLY A 93 19.87 -6.25 21.19
N GLY A 94 19.49 -7.30 21.90
CA GLY A 94 19.58 -7.35 23.36
C GLY A 94 21.03 -7.48 23.83
N ASP A 95 21.32 -6.95 25.02
CA ASP A 95 22.66 -7.03 25.61
C ASP A 95 22.95 -8.43 26.14
N GLY A 96 24.17 -8.94 25.91
CA GLY A 96 24.66 -10.16 26.53
C GLY A 96 24.97 -9.91 28.01
N VAL A 97 24.64 -10.85 28.88
CA VAL A 97 24.81 -10.68 30.33
C VAL A 97 26.04 -11.42 30.85
N SER A 98 26.75 -10.80 31.79
CA SER A 98 27.80 -11.44 32.59
C SER A 98 27.22 -11.88 33.93
N CYS A 99 27.10 -13.18 34.15
CA CYS A 99 26.62 -13.78 35.41
C CYS A 99 27.36 -15.09 35.68
N PHE A 100 27.35 -15.51 36.95
CA PHE A 100 27.90 -16.77 37.41
C PHE A 100 26.82 -17.57 38.15
N HIS A 101 26.81 -18.87 37.91
CA HIS A 101 25.88 -19.79 38.56
C HIS A 101 26.10 -19.77 40.08
N SER A 102 25.02 -19.79 40.86
CA SER A 102 25.10 -19.83 42.33
C SER A 102 24.26 -20.98 42.85
N GLU A 103 24.91 -21.90 43.56
CA GLU A 103 24.31 -23.06 44.21
C GLU A 103 24.69 -23.06 45.69
N PRO A 104 23.75 -23.36 46.61
CA PRO A 104 24.09 -23.54 48.02
C PRO A 104 25.20 -24.59 48.18
N ARG A 105 26.23 -24.28 48.99
CA ARG A 105 27.41 -25.13 49.25
C ARG A 105 28.36 -25.32 48.05
N LYS A 106 28.32 -24.44 47.06
CA LYS A 106 29.29 -24.38 45.94
C LYS A 106 29.93 -23.00 45.86
N GLU A 107 31.20 -22.92 46.21
CA GLU A 107 31.92 -21.64 46.32
C GLU A 107 32.15 -20.97 44.97
N PHE A 108 32.42 -21.76 43.92
CA PHE A 108 32.66 -21.26 42.56
C PHE A 108 31.73 -21.95 41.56
N GLY A 109 30.81 -21.16 40.99
CA GLY A 109 30.02 -21.55 39.83
C GLY A 109 30.66 -21.12 38.52
N GLY A 110 30.41 -21.87 37.45
CA GLY A 110 30.79 -21.46 36.10
C GLY A 110 29.96 -20.28 35.58
N PRO A 111 30.38 -19.65 34.47
CA PRO A 111 29.62 -18.57 33.84
C PRO A 111 28.26 -19.08 33.35
N ASP A 112 27.18 -18.36 33.70
CA ASP A 112 25.79 -18.70 33.37
C ASP A 112 25.02 -17.55 32.70
N GLY A 113 25.72 -16.48 32.32
CA GLY A 113 25.13 -15.38 31.56
C GLY A 113 24.82 -15.78 30.11
N GLY A 114 23.56 -15.61 29.71
CA GLY A 114 23.08 -15.87 28.36
C GLY A 114 23.35 -14.74 27.38
N ASP A 115 23.25 -15.08 26.09
CA ASP A 115 23.28 -14.14 24.96
C ASP A 115 21.97 -13.32 24.90
N GLY A 116 22.04 -12.09 24.40
CA GLY A 116 20.87 -11.30 24.05
C GLY A 116 20.23 -11.76 22.75
N GLY A 117 18.93 -11.47 22.57
CA GLY A 117 18.20 -11.76 21.35
C GLY A 117 18.53 -10.80 20.21
N SER A 118 18.39 -11.23 18.95
CA SER A 118 18.57 -10.34 17.79
C SER A 118 17.43 -9.33 17.67
N GLY A 119 17.72 -8.14 17.14
CA GLY A 119 16.70 -7.14 16.84
C GLY A 119 15.82 -7.52 15.65
N GLY A 120 14.54 -7.18 15.72
CA GLY A 120 13.58 -7.39 14.64
C GLY A 120 13.87 -6.52 13.41
N HIS A 121 13.79 -7.10 12.22
CA HIS A 121 13.99 -6.41 10.95
C HIS A 121 12.73 -5.65 10.53
N VAL A 122 12.89 -4.59 9.72
CA VAL A 122 11.79 -3.90 9.05
C VAL A 122 11.77 -4.29 7.59
N ILE A 123 10.66 -4.87 7.13
CA ILE A 123 10.48 -5.45 5.79
C ILE A 123 9.34 -4.70 5.10
N LEU A 124 9.58 -4.16 3.91
CA LEU A 124 8.52 -3.70 3.02
C LEU A 124 7.97 -4.91 2.28
N ARG A 125 6.63 -5.07 2.23
CA ARG A 125 5.97 -6.12 1.46
C ARG A 125 4.96 -5.50 0.50
N ALA A 126 5.01 -5.86 -0.78
CA ALA A 126 4.04 -5.48 -1.79
C ALA A 126 2.68 -6.14 -1.53
N ASP A 127 1.61 -5.35 -1.45
CA ASP A 127 0.25 -5.81 -1.18
C ASP A 127 -0.74 -5.16 -2.17
N GLN A 128 -1.47 -5.99 -2.92
CA GLN A 128 -2.48 -5.53 -3.90
C GLN A 128 -3.64 -4.74 -3.24
N GLN A 129 -3.91 -4.98 -1.95
CA GLN A 129 -4.96 -4.27 -1.22
C GLN A 129 -4.58 -2.81 -0.92
N VAL A 130 -3.28 -2.48 -0.92
CA VAL A 130 -2.78 -1.13 -0.62
C VAL A 130 -2.61 -0.37 -1.94
N LYS A 131 -3.49 0.60 -2.21
CA LYS A 131 -3.45 1.36 -3.47
C LYS A 131 -2.69 2.70 -3.42
N SER A 132 -2.23 3.14 -2.24
CA SER A 132 -1.52 4.42 -2.07
C SER A 132 -0.56 4.40 -0.88
N LEU A 133 0.51 5.18 -0.94
CA LEU A 133 1.49 5.35 0.16
C LEU A 133 0.96 6.25 1.29
N SER A 134 -0.29 6.70 1.23
CA SER A 134 -0.95 7.49 2.29
C SER A 134 -1.11 6.73 3.61
N SER A 135 -1.18 5.39 3.54
CA SER A 135 -1.14 4.49 4.70
C SER A 135 0.23 4.40 5.36
N VAL A 136 1.30 4.83 4.68
CA VAL A 136 2.68 4.63 5.13
C VAL A 136 3.09 5.76 6.08
N LEU A 137 3.44 5.38 7.32
CA LEU A 137 3.93 6.28 8.34
C LEU A 137 5.30 6.87 7.97
N SER A 138 5.64 8.03 8.54
CA SER A 138 6.93 8.69 8.33
C SER A 138 8.11 8.00 9.04
N ARG A 139 7.84 7.15 10.02
CA ARG A 139 8.84 6.39 10.78
C ARG A 139 8.34 4.99 11.12
N TYR A 140 9.22 3.99 11.00
CA TYR A 140 9.02 2.63 11.50
C TYR A 140 10.20 2.19 12.37
N GLN A 141 9.93 1.39 13.39
CA GLN A 141 10.90 0.87 14.35
C GLN A 141 10.66 -0.62 14.54
N GLY A 142 11.65 -1.45 14.17
CA GLY A 142 11.64 -2.88 14.47
C GLY A 142 11.73 -3.13 15.98
N ALA A 143 11.12 -4.22 16.44
CA ALA A 143 11.12 -4.59 17.85
C ALA A 143 12.53 -4.91 18.35
N HIS A 144 12.87 -4.48 19.57
CA HIS A 144 14.17 -4.77 20.18
C HIS A 144 14.29 -6.24 20.56
N GLY A 145 15.52 -6.76 20.55
CA GLY A 145 15.84 -8.04 21.20
C GLY A 145 15.89 -7.86 22.72
N GLU A 146 15.45 -8.88 23.46
CA GLU A 146 15.56 -8.90 24.92
C GLU A 146 17.00 -9.21 25.35
N ALA A 147 17.44 -8.68 26.49
CA ALA A 147 18.75 -8.99 27.05
C ALA A 147 18.85 -10.46 27.49
N GLY A 148 20.08 -10.96 27.57
CA GLY A 148 20.36 -12.27 28.17
C GLY A 148 19.96 -12.33 29.65
N GLY A 149 19.79 -13.54 30.17
CA GLY A 149 19.46 -13.80 31.56
C GLY A 149 20.48 -14.70 32.26
N ARG A 150 20.23 -14.95 33.56
CA ARG A 150 20.93 -15.96 34.35
C ARG A 150 20.52 -17.37 33.92
N LYS A 151 21.19 -18.39 34.47
CA LYS A 151 20.92 -19.82 34.23
C LYS A 151 20.99 -20.21 32.76
N ASN A 152 21.84 -19.53 31.99
CA ASN A 152 22.04 -19.70 30.55
C ASN A 152 20.81 -19.31 29.70
N CYS A 153 19.91 -18.47 30.22
CA CYS A 153 18.72 -18.02 29.50
C CYS A 153 19.11 -17.01 28.42
N SER A 154 18.93 -17.35 27.14
CA SER A 154 19.10 -16.41 26.03
C SER A 154 17.88 -15.49 25.90
N GLY A 155 18.10 -14.21 25.63
CA GLY A 155 17.04 -13.24 25.38
C GLY A 155 16.25 -13.55 24.10
N ARG A 156 14.95 -13.24 24.09
CA ARG A 156 14.08 -13.43 22.92
C ARG A 156 14.44 -12.46 21.79
N SER A 157 14.46 -12.95 20.55
CA SER A 157 14.59 -12.10 19.37
C SER A 157 13.35 -11.23 19.14
N GLY A 158 13.58 -9.98 18.71
CA GLY A 158 12.51 -9.05 18.35
C GLY A 158 11.72 -9.52 17.13
N THR A 159 10.41 -9.29 17.16
CA THR A 159 9.49 -9.66 16.06
C THR A 159 9.76 -8.84 14.80
N LEU A 160 9.65 -9.47 13.63
CA LEU A 160 9.72 -8.81 12.32
C LEU A 160 8.57 -7.81 12.16
N LEU A 161 8.85 -6.64 11.58
CA LEU A 161 7.85 -5.62 11.26
C LEU A 161 7.62 -5.59 9.75
N TYR A 162 6.46 -6.07 9.31
CA TYR A 162 6.01 -5.98 7.93
C TYR A 162 5.26 -4.67 7.69
N VAL A 163 5.79 -3.84 6.79
CA VAL A 163 5.18 -2.61 6.30
C VAL A 163 4.60 -2.88 4.92
N ARG A 164 3.28 -2.84 4.81
CA ARG A 164 2.59 -3.05 3.53
C ARG A 164 2.73 -1.81 2.66
N VAL A 165 3.11 -2.00 1.40
CA VAL A 165 3.20 -0.94 0.38
C VAL A 165 2.47 -1.40 -0.90
N PRO A 166 2.01 -0.48 -1.76
CA PRO A 166 1.42 -0.85 -3.03
C PRO A 166 2.37 -1.65 -3.93
N VAL A 167 1.79 -2.51 -4.76
CA VAL A 167 2.50 -3.12 -5.90
C VAL A 167 2.95 -2.01 -6.87
N GLY A 168 4.15 -2.12 -7.44
CA GLY A 168 4.78 -1.09 -8.25
C GLY A 168 5.50 0.00 -7.44
N THR A 169 5.81 -0.23 -6.16
CA THR A 169 6.58 0.73 -5.34
C THR A 169 8.09 0.61 -5.60
N LEU A 170 8.68 1.67 -6.12
CA LEU A 170 10.14 1.87 -6.14
C LEU A 170 10.61 2.30 -4.76
N VAL A 171 11.64 1.63 -4.26
CA VAL A 171 12.35 1.98 -3.03
C VAL A 171 13.67 2.63 -3.42
N LYS A 172 13.87 3.88 -3.01
CA LYS A 172 15.11 4.63 -3.25
C LYS A 172 15.82 5.00 -1.95
N GLU A 173 17.14 5.07 -2.02
CA GLU A 173 17.97 5.68 -0.98
C GLU A 173 18.70 6.88 -1.60
N GLY A 174 18.33 8.09 -1.17
CA GLY A 174 18.75 9.33 -1.83
C GLY A 174 18.26 9.40 -3.29
N LYS A 175 19.16 9.16 -4.26
CA LYS A 175 18.87 9.17 -5.70
C LYS A 175 18.89 7.78 -6.35
N GLU A 176 19.41 6.78 -5.66
CA GLU A 176 19.62 5.43 -6.19
C GLU A 176 18.40 4.54 -5.90
N VAL A 177 18.01 3.70 -6.87
CA VAL A 177 16.94 2.71 -6.69
C VAL A 177 17.56 1.47 -6.06
N VAL A 178 17.13 1.16 -4.83
CA VAL A 178 17.65 0.02 -4.05
C VAL A 178 16.76 -1.22 -4.16
N ALA A 179 15.47 -1.05 -4.45
CA ALA A 179 14.55 -2.14 -4.75
C ALA A 179 13.36 -1.66 -5.58
N ASP A 180 12.71 -2.62 -6.23
CA ASP A 180 11.56 -2.41 -7.10
C ASP A 180 10.53 -3.51 -6.80
N LEU A 181 9.46 -3.14 -6.11
CA LEU A 181 8.45 -4.06 -5.60
C LEU A 181 7.31 -4.17 -6.62
N SER A 182 7.60 -4.80 -7.76
CA SER A 182 6.72 -4.82 -8.93
C SER A 182 5.69 -5.96 -8.93
N CYS A 183 5.91 -7.03 -8.17
CA CYS A 183 5.01 -8.18 -8.07
C CYS A 183 4.29 -8.25 -6.70
N PRO A 184 3.09 -8.84 -6.64
CA PRO A 184 2.38 -9.09 -5.38
C PRO A 184 3.21 -9.99 -4.45
N GLY A 185 3.36 -9.59 -3.19
CA GLY A 185 4.13 -10.35 -2.21
C GLY A 185 5.64 -10.14 -2.25
N ASP A 186 6.18 -9.33 -3.17
CA ASP A 186 7.60 -8.93 -3.16
C ASP A 186 8.00 -8.37 -1.80
N GLU A 187 9.14 -8.82 -1.27
CA GLU A 187 9.69 -8.39 0.01
C GLU A 187 11.05 -7.72 -0.16
N TYR A 188 11.24 -6.60 0.54
CA TYR A 188 12.54 -5.94 0.66
C TYR A 188 12.85 -5.61 2.12
N ILE A 189 14.02 -6.06 2.60
CA ILE A 189 14.52 -5.74 3.93
C ILE A 189 14.99 -4.28 3.95
N ALA A 190 14.10 -3.39 4.40
CA ALA A 190 14.37 -1.96 4.45
C ALA A 190 15.36 -1.58 5.56
N ALA A 191 15.34 -2.28 6.70
CA ALA A 191 16.35 -2.13 7.74
C ALA A 191 16.61 -3.44 8.48
N LEU A 192 17.88 -3.83 8.55
CA LEU A 192 18.35 -4.95 9.37
C LEU A 192 18.28 -4.60 10.86
N GLY A 193 17.90 -5.57 11.68
CA GLY A 193 18.03 -5.48 13.14
C GLY A 193 19.44 -5.84 13.59
N GLY A 194 19.88 -5.26 14.71
CA GLY A 194 21.22 -5.48 15.24
C GLY A 194 21.39 -6.87 15.86
N ALA A 195 22.61 -7.40 15.83
CA ALA A 195 22.93 -8.69 16.43
C ALA A 195 22.77 -8.64 17.97
N GLY A 196 22.32 -9.76 18.55
CA GLY A 196 22.29 -9.95 20.00
C GLY A 196 23.70 -10.04 20.60
N GLY A 197 23.92 -9.36 21.71
CA GLY A 197 25.18 -9.35 22.45
C GLY A 197 25.50 -10.71 23.06
N LYS A 198 26.78 -10.98 23.27
CA LYS A 198 27.28 -12.27 23.78
C LYS A 198 27.42 -12.25 25.30
N GLY A 199 26.79 -13.22 25.95
CA GLY A 199 26.90 -13.44 27.39
C GLY A 199 28.29 -13.96 27.76
N ASN A 200 28.66 -13.89 29.03
CA ASN A 200 30.00 -14.30 29.44
C ASN A 200 30.30 -15.79 29.17
N ARG A 201 29.27 -16.64 29.15
CA ARG A 201 29.41 -18.05 28.78
C ARG A 201 29.93 -18.27 27.35
N PHE A 202 29.67 -17.35 26.42
CA PHE A 202 30.20 -17.43 25.05
C PHE A 202 31.73 -17.31 25.00
N PHE A 203 32.31 -16.59 25.95
CA PHE A 203 33.77 -16.38 26.08
C PHE A 203 34.47 -17.43 26.95
N LEU A 204 33.78 -18.53 27.29
CA LEU A 204 34.36 -19.62 28.06
C LEU A 204 35.42 -20.38 27.24
N ALA A 205 36.66 -20.36 27.71
CA ALA A 205 37.79 -20.99 27.03
C ALA A 205 38.57 -21.90 28.00
N ASN A 206 39.63 -22.56 27.51
CA ASN A 206 40.43 -23.48 28.34
C ASN A 206 41.41 -22.74 29.27
N ASP A 207 41.92 -21.62 28.80
CA ASP A 207 42.75 -20.64 29.51
C ASP A 207 41.92 -19.73 30.44
N ASN A 208 40.72 -19.33 30.03
CA ASN A 208 39.79 -18.55 30.85
C ASN A 208 38.50 -19.32 31.18
N ARG A 209 38.46 -19.91 32.38
CA ARG A 209 37.31 -20.66 32.91
C ARG A 209 36.21 -19.80 33.57
N ALA A 210 36.52 -18.54 33.86
CA ALA A 210 35.60 -17.62 34.54
C ALA A 210 35.56 -16.24 33.83
N PRO A 211 35.20 -16.19 32.54
CA PRO A 211 35.08 -14.93 31.81
C PRO A 211 34.08 -13.99 32.49
N VAL A 212 34.47 -12.74 32.66
CA VAL A 212 33.59 -11.63 33.07
C VAL A 212 33.12 -10.79 31.88
N THR A 213 33.75 -10.97 30.71
CA THR A 213 33.47 -10.24 29.47
C THR A 213 32.10 -10.60 28.92
N CYS A 214 31.31 -9.60 28.56
CA CYS A 214 30.09 -9.73 27.74
C CYS A 214 30.08 -8.61 26.70
N THR A 215 29.38 -8.79 25.57
CA THR A 215 29.21 -7.71 24.57
C THR A 215 27.79 -7.15 24.61
N PRO A 216 27.63 -5.83 24.39
CA PRO A 216 26.31 -5.23 24.19
C PRO A 216 25.70 -5.70 22.87
N GLY A 217 24.39 -5.62 22.77
CA GLY A 217 23.64 -5.84 21.53
C GLY A 217 23.77 -4.64 20.59
N GLU A 218 24.00 -4.95 19.32
CA GLU A 218 24.31 -3.96 18.30
C GLU A 218 23.10 -3.07 17.98
N PRO A 219 23.33 -1.80 17.59
CA PRO A 219 22.26 -0.94 17.07
C PRO A 219 21.67 -1.54 15.78
N GLY A 220 20.35 -1.46 15.64
CA GLY A 220 19.69 -1.77 14.38
C GLY A 220 20.05 -0.74 13.31
N GLN A 221 20.05 -1.18 12.05
CA GLN A 221 20.34 -0.32 10.91
C GLN A 221 19.30 0.80 10.80
N GLN A 222 19.75 2.02 10.52
CA GLN A 222 18.90 3.19 10.31
C GLN A 222 19.08 3.71 8.89
N ARG A 223 17.99 3.77 8.10
CA ARG A 223 17.99 4.25 6.70
C ARG A 223 16.85 5.23 6.45
N VAL A 224 17.07 6.15 5.53
CA VAL A 224 16.05 7.10 5.06
C VAL A 224 15.70 6.73 3.63
N LEU A 225 14.55 6.09 3.47
CA LEU A 225 14.07 5.61 2.17
C LEU A 225 13.04 6.59 1.59
N PHE A 226 13.06 6.71 0.27
CA PHE A 226 12.07 7.42 -0.51
C PHE A 226 11.28 6.38 -1.31
N LEU A 227 10.00 6.22 -0.97
CA LEU A 227 9.09 5.35 -1.67
C LEU A 227 8.39 6.16 -2.76
N GLU A 228 8.39 5.65 -3.99
CA GLU A 228 7.71 6.26 -5.14
C GLU A 228 6.87 5.20 -5.87
N LEU A 229 5.62 5.52 -6.20
CA LEU A 229 4.77 4.61 -6.96
C LEU A 229 5.04 4.76 -8.48
N LYS A 230 5.32 3.65 -9.19
CA LYS A 230 5.52 3.65 -10.66
C LYS A 230 4.24 3.94 -11.44
N THR A 231 3.10 3.48 -10.95
CA THR A 231 1.81 3.57 -11.63
C THR A 231 1.13 4.90 -11.32
N VAL A 232 1.05 5.77 -12.34
CA VAL A 232 0.46 7.13 -12.26
C VAL A 232 -1.06 7.10 -12.07
N ALA A 233 -1.73 6.14 -12.72
CA ALA A 233 -3.16 5.88 -12.60
C ALA A 233 -3.48 4.48 -13.12
N HIS A 234 -4.64 3.94 -12.73
CA HIS A 234 -5.17 2.72 -13.35
C HIS A 234 -5.77 3.08 -14.73
N ALA A 235 -6.43 4.23 -14.80
CA ALA A 235 -7.16 4.68 -15.99
C ALA A 235 -6.63 6.02 -16.52
N GLY A 236 -6.51 6.14 -17.86
CA GLY A 236 -6.06 7.35 -18.54
C GLY A 236 -7.15 8.01 -19.37
N MET A 237 -7.50 9.27 -19.09
CA MET A 237 -8.49 10.03 -19.85
C MET A 237 -7.86 10.71 -21.08
N VAL A 238 -8.22 10.20 -22.26
CA VAL A 238 -7.69 10.61 -23.56
C VAL A 238 -8.79 11.33 -24.34
N GLY A 239 -8.44 12.40 -25.05
CA GLY A 239 -9.42 13.21 -25.78
C GLY A 239 -8.90 14.60 -26.11
N PHE A 240 -9.62 15.30 -26.97
CA PHE A 240 -9.28 16.65 -27.43
C PHE A 240 -9.36 17.70 -26.31
N PRO A 241 -8.73 18.88 -26.48
CA PRO A 241 -9.07 20.07 -25.71
C PRO A 241 -10.59 20.31 -25.70
N ASN A 242 -11.14 20.83 -24.61
CA ASN A 242 -12.56 21.17 -24.45
C ASN A 242 -13.59 20.02 -24.49
N ALA A 243 -13.18 18.76 -24.71
CA ALA A 243 -14.05 17.58 -24.58
C ALA A 243 -14.57 17.33 -23.13
N GLY A 244 -14.19 18.18 -22.17
CA GLY A 244 -14.70 18.17 -20.79
C GLY A 244 -13.97 17.24 -19.83
N LYS A 245 -12.77 16.76 -20.18
CA LYS A 245 -11.99 15.77 -19.39
C LYS A 245 -11.78 16.17 -17.93
N SER A 246 -11.27 17.38 -17.68
CA SER A 246 -11.04 17.88 -16.32
C SER A 246 -12.34 18.11 -15.54
N SER A 247 -13.45 18.41 -16.23
CA SER A 247 -14.77 18.51 -15.61
C SER A 247 -15.31 17.13 -15.22
N LEU A 248 -15.19 16.15 -16.12
CA LEU A 248 -15.55 14.76 -15.85
C LEU A 248 -14.73 14.19 -14.68
N LEU A 249 -13.41 14.43 -14.65
CA LEU A 249 -12.56 13.98 -13.54
C LEU A 249 -13.00 14.57 -12.20
N ARG A 250 -13.44 15.84 -12.17
CA ARG A 250 -13.98 16.49 -10.97
C ARG A 250 -15.35 15.94 -10.57
N ALA A 251 -16.15 15.48 -11.53
CA ALA A 251 -17.47 14.92 -11.28
C ALA A 251 -17.40 13.48 -10.73
N ILE A 252 -16.47 12.65 -11.22
CA ILE A 252 -16.28 11.25 -10.76
C ILE A 252 -15.36 11.12 -9.52
N SER A 253 -14.57 12.14 -9.19
CA SER A 253 -13.62 12.11 -8.07
C SER A 253 -14.24 12.67 -6.79
N ASN A 254 -14.42 11.82 -5.78
CA ASN A 254 -14.92 12.19 -4.44
C ASN A 254 -14.00 13.14 -3.64
N ALA A 255 -12.82 13.43 -4.17
CA ALA A 255 -11.88 14.43 -3.68
C ALA A 255 -11.52 15.41 -4.80
N ARG A 256 -11.14 16.66 -4.46
CA ARG A 256 -10.57 17.59 -5.44
C ARG A 256 -9.35 16.93 -6.12
N PRO A 257 -9.30 16.83 -7.46
CA PRO A 257 -8.17 16.21 -8.16
C PRO A 257 -6.85 16.84 -7.75
N ALA A 258 -5.86 16.01 -7.43
CA ALA A 258 -4.55 16.44 -7.01
C ALA A 258 -3.67 16.73 -8.24
N VAL A 259 -2.83 17.77 -8.15
CA VAL A 259 -1.88 18.12 -9.20
C VAL A 259 -0.61 17.31 -8.98
N ALA A 260 -0.47 16.20 -9.72
CA ALA A 260 0.69 15.33 -9.59
C ALA A 260 1.92 15.98 -10.25
N SER A 261 3.03 16.04 -9.50
CA SER A 261 4.27 16.69 -9.94
C SER A 261 5.36 15.64 -10.15
N TYR A 262 5.47 15.11 -11.37
CA TYR A 262 6.43 14.06 -11.69
C TYR A 262 7.78 14.63 -12.19
N PRO A 263 8.94 14.00 -11.91
CA PRO A 263 10.25 14.56 -12.24
C PRO A 263 10.55 14.75 -13.74
N PHE A 264 9.72 14.17 -14.61
CA PHE A 264 9.95 14.05 -16.05
C PHE A 264 8.88 14.76 -16.89
N THR A 265 8.07 15.63 -16.28
CA THR A 265 6.84 16.17 -16.90
C THR A 265 6.83 17.69 -16.94
N THR A 266 6.75 18.25 -18.14
CA THR A 266 6.56 19.70 -18.35
C THR A 266 5.12 20.15 -18.03
N LEU A 267 4.13 19.26 -18.22
CA LEU A 267 2.75 19.46 -17.78
C LEU A 267 2.42 18.52 -16.62
N LYS A 268 1.82 19.08 -15.56
CA LYS A 268 1.37 18.31 -14.39
C LYS A 268 -0.02 17.72 -14.65
N PRO A 269 -0.19 16.39 -14.80
CA PRO A 269 -1.51 15.81 -14.96
C PRO A 269 -2.35 15.98 -13.68
N HIS A 270 -3.66 15.88 -13.81
CA HIS A 270 -4.57 15.87 -12.66
C HIS A 270 -4.98 14.43 -12.38
N VAL A 271 -4.80 13.97 -11.13
CA VAL A 271 -5.19 12.62 -10.72
C VAL A 271 -6.34 12.71 -9.71
N GLY A 272 -7.42 11.99 -9.97
CA GLY A 272 -8.58 11.86 -9.09
C GLY A 272 -8.72 10.43 -8.57
N ILE A 273 -9.22 10.27 -7.35
CA ILE A 273 -9.62 8.95 -6.83
C ILE A 273 -11.13 8.81 -7.00
N VAL A 274 -11.50 7.91 -7.90
CA VAL A 274 -12.87 7.41 -8.05
C VAL A 274 -13.10 6.33 -7.01
N HIS A 275 -14.27 6.32 -6.38
CA HIS A 275 -14.69 5.25 -5.47
C HIS A 275 -15.87 4.52 -6.11
N CYS A 276 -15.74 3.20 -6.28
CA CYS A 276 -16.80 2.33 -6.77
C CYS A 276 -17.51 1.64 -5.59
N GLU A 277 -18.63 0.97 -5.84
CA GLU A 277 -19.59 0.57 -4.79
C GLU A 277 -19.04 -0.45 -3.77
N ASP A 278 -18.04 -1.26 -4.15
CA ASP A 278 -17.38 -2.25 -3.27
C ASP A 278 -16.17 -1.69 -2.48
N HIS A 279 -16.22 -0.42 -2.08
CA HIS A 279 -15.07 0.33 -1.51
C HIS A 279 -13.80 0.35 -2.38
N GLN A 280 -13.88 -0.09 -3.65
CA GLN A 280 -12.74 -0.10 -4.55
C GLN A 280 -12.38 1.32 -4.98
N GLN A 281 -11.14 1.71 -4.71
CA GLN A 281 -10.57 2.98 -5.18
C GLN A 281 -9.90 2.79 -6.54
N ILE A 282 -10.22 3.62 -7.52
CA ILE A 282 -9.59 3.65 -8.85
C ILE A 282 -8.99 5.03 -9.05
N ALA A 283 -7.65 5.09 -9.13
CA ALA A 283 -6.96 6.30 -9.56
C ALA A 283 -7.14 6.51 -11.07
N VAL A 284 -7.66 7.68 -11.45
CA VAL A 284 -7.90 8.10 -12.84
C VAL A 284 -7.09 9.38 -13.11
N ALA A 285 -6.32 9.41 -14.20
CA ALA A 285 -5.57 10.59 -14.62
C ALA A 285 -6.28 11.31 -15.77
N ASP A 286 -6.54 12.62 -15.60
CA ASP A 286 -6.74 13.54 -16.72
C ASP A 286 -5.38 13.88 -17.32
N ILE A 287 -5.17 13.32 -18.51
CA ILE A 287 -3.96 13.49 -19.29
C ILE A 287 -4.30 14.61 -20.29
N PRO A 288 -3.68 15.82 -20.25
CA PRO A 288 -3.94 16.97 -21.13
C PRO A 288 -4.36 16.70 -22.61
N GLY A 289 -5.06 17.64 -23.23
CA GLY A 289 -5.66 17.42 -24.57
C GLY A 289 -4.69 16.92 -25.65
N ILE A 290 -4.99 15.77 -26.29
CA ILE A 290 -4.29 15.40 -27.53
C ILE A 290 -4.76 16.37 -28.61
N VAL A 291 -3.82 17.03 -29.28
CA VAL A 291 -4.06 17.88 -30.45
C VAL A 291 -3.71 17.08 -31.70
N ARG A 292 -4.42 17.30 -32.82
CA ARG A 292 -4.07 16.68 -34.11
C ARG A 292 -2.60 16.97 -34.45
N GLY A 293 -1.80 15.94 -34.76
CA GLY A 293 -0.36 16.07 -34.98
C GLY A 293 0.50 16.07 -33.71
N ALA A 294 -0.01 15.58 -32.57
CA ALA A 294 0.76 15.46 -31.33
C ALA A 294 2.00 14.59 -31.50
N HIS A 295 1.89 13.49 -32.26
CA HIS A 295 3.03 12.62 -32.62
C HIS A 295 4.20 13.37 -33.30
N GLN A 296 3.95 14.51 -33.95
CA GLN A 296 4.96 15.31 -34.67
C GLN A 296 5.68 16.34 -33.78
N ASN A 297 5.55 16.23 -32.45
CA ASN A 297 6.08 17.19 -31.46
C ASN A 297 5.61 18.65 -31.65
N ARG A 298 4.50 18.91 -32.37
CA ARG A 298 3.89 20.24 -32.56
C ARG A 298 3.14 20.78 -31.31
N GLY A 299 3.69 20.54 -30.12
CA GLY A 299 3.16 21.09 -28.87
C GLY A 299 3.75 20.42 -27.63
N LEU A 300 3.44 19.14 -27.41
CA LEU A 300 3.78 18.40 -26.17
C LEU A 300 4.21 16.92 -26.42
N GLY A 301 4.35 16.52 -27.69
CA GLY A 301 4.19 15.14 -28.19
C GLY A 301 4.71 13.98 -27.34
N SER A 302 6.02 13.76 -27.34
CA SER A 302 6.63 12.51 -26.85
C SER A 302 6.61 12.35 -25.32
N THR A 303 6.94 13.40 -24.55
CA THR A 303 6.94 13.34 -23.08
C THR A 303 5.54 13.13 -22.51
N PHE A 304 4.52 13.61 -23.21
CA PHE A 304 3.12 13.52 -22.81
C PHE A 304 2.59 12.08 -22.89
N LEU A 305 2.77 11.42 -24.05
CA LEU A 305 2.21 10.09 -24.33
C LEU A 305 2.80 8.99 -23.43
N ARG A 306 4.01 9.20 -22.89
CA ARG A 306 4.61 8.41 -21.79
C ARG A 306 3.80 8.32 -20.49
N HIS A 307 2.71 9.09 -20.34
CA HIS A 307 1.76 8.94 -19.24
C HIS A 307 0.62 7.97 -19.58
N ILE A 308 0.24 7.92 -20.86
CA ILE A 308 -0.73 6.97 -21.39
C ILE A 308 -0.14 5.56 -21.33
N GLU A 309 1.15 5.39 -21.67
CA GLU A 309 1.92 4.15 -21.50
C GLU A 309 1.78 3.53 -20.09
N ARG A 310 1.65 4.36 -19.04
CA ARG A 310 1.57 3.95 -17.63
C ARG A 310 0.15 3.68 -17.14
N CYS A 311 -0.87 3.90 -17.96
CA CYS A 311 -2.27 3.61 -17.63
C CYS A 311 -2.63 2.19 -18.09
N ARG A 312 -3.29 1.41 -17.22
CA ARG A 312 -3.69 0.02 -17.49
C ARG A 312 -4.80 -0.06 -18.55
N PHE A 313 -5.71 0.92 -18.54
CA PHE A 313 -6.81 1.06 -19.50
C PHE A 313 -7.11 2.54 -19.80
N LEU A 314 -7.82 2.81 -20.91
CA LEU A 314 -8.04 4.16 -21.43
C LEU A 314 -9.52 4.56 -21.50
N LEU A 315 -9.81 5.83 -21.26
CA LEU A 315 -11.14 6.44 -21.48
C LEU A 315 -11.02 7.41 -22.64
N PHE A 316 -11.61 7.08 -23.80
CA PHE A 316 -11.70 8.01 -24.93
C PHE A 316 -12.90 8.95 -24.72
N ILE A 317 -12.63 10.20 -24.40
CA ILE A 317 -13.64 11.23 -24.13
C ILE A 317 -13.89 12.01 -25.41
N VAL A 318 -15.11 11.87 -25.91
CA VAL A 318 -15.59 12.42 -27.17
C VAL A 318 -16.57 13.55 -26.86
N ASP A 319 -16.43 14.65 -27.59
CA ASP A 319 -17.35 15.77 -27.52
C ASP A 319 -18.53 15.56 -28.49
N LEU A 320 -19.75 15.40 -27.96
CA LEU A 320 -20.95 15.22 -28.79
C LEU A 320 -21.50 16.54 -29.37
N SER A 321 -21.01 17.72 -28.96
CA SER A 321 -21.46 18.98 -29.59
C SER A 321 -20.85 19.22 -30.97
N GLU A 322 -19.82 18.47 -31.34
CA GLU A 322 -19.19 18.53 -32.66
C GLU A 322 -20.03 17.79 -33.73
N PRO A 323 -20.00 18.22 -35.00
CA PRO A 323 -20.87 17.66 -36.04
C PRO A 323 -20.55 16.20 -36.42
N GLU A 324 -19.32 15.73 -36.23
CA GLU A 324 -18.90 14.36 -36.55
C GLU A 324 -18.12 13.69 -35.40
N PRO A 325 -18.77 13.30 -34.28
CA PRO A 325 -18.06 12.79 -33.10
C PRO A 325 -17.28 11.49 -33.32
N TRP A 326 -17.65 10.68 -34.33
CA TRP A 326 -16.90 9.46 -34.70
C TRP A 326 -15.48 9.76 -35.19
N THR A 327 -15.29 10.86 -35.93
CA THR A 327 -13.96 11.25 -36.44
C THR A 327 -12.98 11.47 -35.28
N GLN A 328 -13.46 12.03 -34.16
CA GLN A 328 -12.61 12.24 -32.99
C GLN A 328 -12.02 10.93 -32.44
N VAL A 329 -12.80 9.84 -32.42
CA VAL A 329 -12.32 8.53 -31.95
C VAL A 329 -11.30 7.94 -32.93
N GLU A 330 -11.58 8.00 -34.23
CA GLU A 330 -10.69 7.54 -35.29
C GLU A 330 -9.36 8.32 -35.26
N ASP A 331 -9.42 9.66 -35.13
CA ASP A 331 -8.27 10.54 -34.99
C ASP A 331 -7.43 10.21 -33.75
N LEU A 332 -8.05 10.10 -32.57
CA LEU A 332 -7.37 9.79 -31.31
C LEU A 332 -6.69 8.42 -31.33
N LYS A 333 -7.36 7.39 -31.87
CA LYS A 333 -6.76 6.06 -32.06
C LYS A 333 -5.57 6.14 -33.01
N SER A 334 -5.70 6.88 -34.12
CA SER A 334 -4.59 7.04 -35.07
C SER A 334 -3.39 7.80 -34.48
N GLU A 335 -3.59 8.77 -33.60
CA GLU A 335 -2.50 9.50 -32.92
C GLU A 335 -1.77 8.63 -31.91
N LEU A 336 -2.48 7.76 -31.17
CA LEU A 336 -1.85 6.79 -30.26
C LEU A 336 -1.04 5.75 -31.04
N GLU A 337 -1.59 5.18 -32.11
CA GLU A 337 -0.94 4.14 -32.91
C GLU A 337 0.29 4.68 -33.67
N LYS A 338 0.28 5.95 -34.08
CA LYS A 338 1.44 6.64 -34.67
C LYS A 338 2.56 6.92 -33.66
N TYR A 339 2.27 6.87 -32.36
CA TYR A 339 3.26 7.07 -31.32
C TYR A 339 3.88 5.73 -30.87
N GLU A 340 3.04 4.74 -30.56
CA GLU A 340 3.46 3.40 -30.17
C GLU A 340 2.44 2.38 -30.70
N ALA A 341 2.93 1.37 -31.42
CA ALA A 341 2.09 0.32 -31.98
C ALA A 341 1.43 -0.52 -30.86
N GLY A 342 0.14 -0.81 -31.00
CA GLY A 342 -0.66 -1.52 -29.99
C GLY A 342 -1.14 -0.67 -28.82
N LEU A 343 -0.76 0.62 -28.73
CA LEU A 343 -1.25 1.51 -27.67
C LEU A 343 -2.75 1.79 -27.80
N SER A 344 -3.30 1.75 -29.03
CA SER A 344 -4.74 1.90 -29.31
C SER A 344 -5.56 0.63 -29.04
N GLU A 345 -4.91 -0.54 -28.95
CA GLU A 345 -5.54 -1.85 -28.70
C GLU A 345 -5.77 -2.14 -27.21
N ARG A 346 -5.16 -1.34 -26.31
CA ARG A 346 -5.37 -1.46 -24.86
C ARG A 346 -6.86 -1.43 -24.50
N PRO A 347 -7.29 -2.10 -23.42
CA PRO A 347 -8.68 -2.05 -22.95
C PRO A 347 -9.15 -0.60 -22.81
N HIS A 348 -10.27 -0.28 -23.45
CA HIS A 348 -10.74 1.10 -23.50
C HIS A 348 -12.27 1.20 -23.54
N VAL A 349 -12.78 2.28 -22.95
CA VAL A 349 -14.19 2.69 -23.04
C VAL A 349 -14.29 4.00 -23.81
N ILE A 350 -15.37 4.14 -24.58
CA ILE A 350 -15.70 5.38 -25.29
C ILE A 350 -16.77 6.12 -24.48
N VAL A 351 -16.41 7.31 -24.02
CA VAL A 351 -17.24 8.19 -23.20
C VAL A 351 -17.69 9.38 -24.03
N ALA A 352 -18.97 9.39 -24.39
CA ALA A 352 -19.58 10.45 -25.16
C ALA A 352 -20.17 11.51 -24.20
N ASN A 353 -19.49 12.66 -24.10
CA ASN A 353 -19.80 13.71 -23.12
C ASN A 353 -20.72 14.79 -23.70
N LYS A 354 -21.32 15.61 -22.82
CA LYS A 354 -22.22 16.74 -23.11
C LYS A 354 -23.62 16.40 -23.62
N ILE A 355 -24.21 15.27 -23.20
CA ILE A 355 -25.59 14.89 -23.56
C ILE A 355 -26.69 15.87 -23.09
N ASP A 356 -26.34 16.85 -22.25
CA ASP A 356 -27.17 17.98 -21.84
C ASP A 356 -27.51 18.93 -23.01
N LEU A 357 -26.70 18.93 -24.08
CA LEU A 357 -26.97 19.73 -25.28
C LEU A 357 -27.95 18.98 -26.22
N PRO A 358 -29.04 19.62 -26.72
CA PRO A 358 -29.99 18.96 -27.61
C PRO A 358 -29.37 18.39 -28.88
N GLN A 359 -28.36 19.09 -29.43
CA GLN A 359 -27.59 18.69 -30.60
C GLN A 359 -26.77 17.40 -30.32
N ALA A 360 -26.14 17.33 -29.14
CA ALA A 360 -25.39 16.16 -28.70
C ALA A 360 -26.28 14.92 -28.52
N ARG A 361 -27.48 15.10 -27.97
CA ARG A 361 -28.46 14.01 -27.81
C ARG A 361 -28.93 13.46 -29.17
N ALA A 362 -29.01 14.30 -30.21
CA ALA A 362 -29.30 13.87 -31.58
C ALA A 362 -28.12 13.16 -32.27
N ALA A 363 -26.87 13.43 -31.88
CA ALA A 363 -25.66 12.78 -32.40
C ALA A 363 -25.38 11.38 -31.78
N LEU A 364 -26.07 11.00 -30.70
CA LEU A 364 -25.85 9.73 -30.02
C LEU A 364 -26.25 8.47 -30.85
N PRO A 365 -27.40 8.40 -31.54
CA PRO A 365 -27.76 7.25 -32.37
C PRO A 365 -26.77 6.93 -33.50
N PRO A 366 -26.31 7.90 -34.36
CA PRO A 366 -25.34 7.59 -35.39
C PRO A 366 -23.97 7.19 -34.82
N LEU A 367 -23.57 7.74 -33.67
CA LEU A 367 -22.34 7.34 -32.99
C LEU A 367 -22.40 5.86 -32.55
N ARG A 368 -23.48 5.44 -31.89
CA ARG A 368 -23.71 4.04 -31.48
C ARG A 368 -23.84 3.07 -32.65
N ALA A 369 -24.41 3.53 -33.78
CA ALA A 369 -24.47 2.71 -35.00
C ALA A 369 -23.10 2.43 -35.62
N ARG A 370 -22.14 3.36 -35.47
CA ARG A 370 -20.80 3.30 -36.11
C ARG A 370 -19.70 2.71 -35.21
N LEU A 371 -19.77 2.96 -33.90
CA LEU A 371 -18.77 2.48 -32.91
C LEU A 371 -19.26 1.30 -32.06
N GLY A 372 -20.53 0.91 -32.18
CA GLY A 372 -21.13 -0.18 -31.42
C GLY A 372 -21.72 0.25 -30.07
N ARG A 373 -22.09 -0.74 -29.25
CA ARG A 373 -22.83 -0.54 -27.99
C ARG A 373 -21.96 -0.13 -26.80
N SER A 374 -20.63 -0.22 -26.88
CA SER A 374 -19.67 0.13 -25.82
C SER A 374 -19.44 1.65 -25.63
N VAL A 375 -20.43 2.47 -26.01
CA VAL A 375 -20.40 3.93 -25.91
C VAL A 375 -21.31 4.37 -24.75
N ILE A 376 -20.68 4.72 -23.64
CA ILE A 376 -21.33 5.29 -22.46
C ILE A 376 -21.55 6.78 -22.73
N ALA A 377 -22.78 7.25 -22.59
CA ALA A 377 -23.16 8.63 -22.89
C ALA A 377 -23.56 9.35 -21.61
N LEU A 378 -22.90 10.46 -21.29
CA LEU A 378 -23.04 11.15 -20.00
C LEU A 378 -22.89 12.66 -20.11
N SER A 379 -23.23 13.38 -19.05
CA SER A 379 -22.97 14.81 -18.91
C SER A 379 -22.14 15.09 -17.67
N ALA A 380 -20.88 15.45 -17.88
CA ALA A 380 -19.99 15.89 -16.79
C ALA A 380 -20.44 17.21 -16.12
N ALA A 381 -21.37 17.96 -16.72
CA ALA A 381 -21.86 19.24 -16.21
C ALA A 381 -23.10 19.08 -15.32
N THR A 382 -24.02 18.17 -15.68
CA THR A 382 -25.26 17.92 -14.92
C THR A 382 -25.16 16.72 -13.98
N GLY A 383 -24.21 15.82 -14.22
CA GLY A 383 -24.11 14.54 -13.52
C GLY A 383 -24.95 13.42 -14.15
N GLU A 384 -25.66 13.68 -15.25
CA GLU A 384 -26.46 12.67 -15.95
C GLU A 384 -25.58 11.48 -16.38
N ASN A 385 -25.96 10.29 -15.91
CA ASN A 385 -25.39 8.98 -16.27
C ASN A 385 -23.90 8.76 -15.88
N LEU A 386 -23.44 9.35 -14.77
CA LEU A 386 -22.11 9.05 -14.22
C LEU A 386 -22.00 7.63 -13.63
N GLU A 387 -23.08 7.09 -13.06
CA GLU A 387 -23.10 5.77 -12.40
C GLU A 387 -22.80 4.62 -13.38
N GLU A 388 -23.32 4.65 -14.61
CA GLU A 388 -23.00 3.67 -15.67
C GLU A 388 -21.49 3.65 -15.98
N LEU A 389 -20.84 4.83 -15.99
CA LEU A 389 -19.38 4.92 -16.13
C LEU A 389 -18.65 4.30 -14.93
N LEU A 390 -19.09 4.56 -13.69
CA LEU A 390 -18.44 4.04 -12.49
C LEU A 390 -18.47 2.51 -12.43
N LEU A 391 -19.61 1.91 -12.76
CA LEU A 391 -19.79 0.46 -12.81
C LEU A 391 -18.90 -0.18 -13.89
N HIS A 392 -18.85 0.41 -15.09
CA HIS A 392 -18.02 -0.14 -16.16
C HIS A 392 -16.51 0.05 -15.92
N LEU A 393 -16.09 1.13 -15.24
CA LEU A 393 -14.70 1.29 -14.79
C LEU A 393 -14.31 0.23 -13.74
N GLN A 394 -15.23 -0.14 -12.86
CA GLN A 394 -15.03 -1.23 -11.90
C GLN A 394 -14.89 -2.58 -12.62
N GLU A 395 -15.73 -2.85 -13.62
CA GLU A 395 -15.65 -4.06 -14.45
C GLU A 395 -14.31 -4.17 -15.17
N LEU A 396 -13.88 -3.13 -15.89
CA LEU A 396 -12.59 -3.09 -16.60
C LEU A 396 -11.39 -3.27 -15.65
N HIS A 397 -11.43 -2.63 -14.47
CA HIS A 397 -10.41 -2.84 -13.45
C HIS A 397 -10.41 -4.28 -12.93
N GLY A 398 -11.58 -4.87 -12.68
CA GLY A 398 -11.73 -6.26 -12.22
C GLY A 398 -11.23 -7.28 -13.23
N GLN A 399 -11.58 -7.13 -14.52
CA GLN A 399 -11.09 -7.97 -15.62
C GLN A 399 -9.56 -7.92 -15.73
N HIS A 400 -8.96 -6.74 -15.61
CA HIS A 400 -7.51 -6.58 -15.66
C HIS A 400 -6.80 -7.25 -14.46
N VAL A 401 -7.29 -7.06 -13.23
CA VAL A 401 -6.76 -7.77 -12.04
C VAL A 401 -6.91 -9.29 -12.19
N ALA A 402 -8.03 -9.77 -12.72
CA ALA A 402 -8.26 -11.19 -12.98
C ALA A 402 -7.37 -11.76 -14.11
N ALA A 403 -6.85 -10.93 -15.01
CA ALA A 403 -5.84 -11.31 -15.99
C ALA A 403 -4.44 -11.38 -15.36
N GLU A 404 -4.05 -10.38 -14.57
CA GLU A 404 -2.76 -10.38 -13.82
C GLU A 404 -2.64 -11.59 -12.87
N LEU A 405 -3.75 -12.12 -12.35
CA LEU A 405 -3.78 -13.29 -11.46
C LEU A 405 -3.75 -14.66 -12.17
N ARG A 406 -3.66 -14.71 -13.51
CA ARG A 406 -3.61 -15.96 -14.31
C ARG A 406 -2.22 -16.31 -14.83
N TRP A 407 -1.21 -15.56 -14.42
CA TRP A 407 0.21 -15.78 -14.67
C TRP A 407 0.98 -15.84 -13.34
#